data_AF-A0A8S3IZ24-F1
#
_entry.id   AF-A0A8S3IZ24-F1
#
_cell.length_a   1.000
_cell.length_b   1.000
_cell.length_c   1.000
_cell.angle_alpha   90.00
_cell.angle_beta   90.00
_cell.angle_gamma   90.00
#
_symmetry.space_group_name_H-M   'P 1'
#
loop_
_entity.id
_entity.type
_entity.pdbx_description
1 polymer ?
#
loop_
_entity_poly.entity_id
_entity_poly.type
_entity_poly.pdbx_seq_one_letter_code
_entity_poly.pdbx_strand_id
1 'polypeptide(L)'
;MQYKLIIVLACFVTSTICATSGSTLKNQASTLLDQLNSQKMDVILFWNAVLMRAGANDYDTSIVATPDQAGPTTTSRAFAIIHGAMYEAMNAFERTYKPLFNFINMPKTNDVLSNPAVEAAVTAAAYQTLVSLYPTQKTLFDEAQSGFLNTRKKD
;
A
#
# COMPACT_ATOMS: atom_id res chain seq x y z
N MET A 1 25.12 -28.22 -21.44
CA MET A 1 25.78 -28.03 -20.11
C MET A 1 24.86 -27.40 -19.04
N GLN A 2 23.53 -27.44 -19.19
CA GLN A 2 22.60 -26.83 -18.20
C GLN A 2 21.98 -27.82 -17.20
N TYR A 3 22.17 -29.13 -17.39
CA TYR A 3 21.60 -30.15 -16.50
C TYR A 3 22.48 -30.49 -15.28
N LYS A 4 23.76 -30.07 -15.29
CA LYS A 4 24.67 -30.29 -14.15
C LYS A 4 24.42 -29.34 -12.97
N LEU A 5 23.78 -28.19 -13.17
CA LEU A 5 23.52 -27.20 -12.11
C LEU A 5 22.27 -27.52 -11.27
N ILE A 6 21.26 -28.17 -11.88
CA ILE A 6 20.00 -28.56 -11.21
C ILE A 6 20.23 -29.70 -10.20
N ILE A 7 21.14 -30.64 -10.51
CA ILE A 7 21.45 -31.78 -9.64
C ILE A 7 22.23 -31.36 -8.38
N VAL A 8 23.09 -30.33 -8.48
CA VAL A 8 23.86 -29.84 -7.32
C VAL A 8 22.96 -29.07 -6.34
N LEU A 9 21.94 -28.35 -6.83
CA LEU A 9 20.99 -27.63 -5.98
C LEU A 9 20.03 -28.57 -5.22
N ALA A 10 19.66 -29.71 -5.80
CA ALA A 10 18.86 -30.73 -5.12
C ALA A 10 19.62 -31.43 -3.97
N CYS A 11 20.96 -31.54 -4.07
CA CYS A 11 21.81 -32.14 -3.04
C CYS A 11 22.01 -31.25 -1.80
N PHE A 12 21.91 -29.92 -1.95
CA PHE A 12 22.04 -29.01 -0.81
C PHE A 12 20.77 -28.93 0.04
N VAL A 13 19.60 -29.14 -0.56
CA VAL A 13 18.32 -29.06 0.15
C VAL A 13 18.06 -30.33 1.00
N THR A 14 18.63 -31.48 0.64
CA THR A 14 18.42 -32.74 1.39
C THR A 14 19.30 -32.85 2.65
N SER A 15 20.42 -32.15 2.73
CA SER A 15 21.33 -32.20 3.89
C SER A 15 20.82 -31.44 5.12
N THR A 16 19.86 -30.52 4.98
CA THR A 16 19.37 -29.67 6.09
C THR A 16 18.00 -30.10 6.62
N ILE A 17 17.37 -31.12 6.00
CA ILE A 17 16.05 -31.62 6.42
C ILE A 17 16.13 -32.49 7.68
N CYS A 18 17.31 -32.96 8.08
CA CYS A 18 17.44 -33.93 9.18
C CYS A 18 17.27 -33.34 10.61
N ALA A 19 17.11 -32.01 10.78
CA ALA A 19 16.96 -31.42 12.11
C ALA A 19 16.18 -30.08 12.13
N THR A 20 15.16 -29.89 11.30
CA THR A 20 14.29 -28.71 11.43
C THR A 20 13.00 -29.07 12.16
N SER A 21 12.93 -28.67 13.43
CA SER A 21 11.72 -28.79 14.23
C SER A 21 10.57 -28.00 13.57
N GLY A 22 9.33 -28.46 13.76
CA GLY A 22 8.14 -27.82 13.17
C GLY A 22 7.96 -26.33 13.53
N SER A 23 8.64 -25.83 14.57
CA SER A 23 8.71 -24.41 14.91
C SER A 23 9.56 -23.61 13.93
N THR A 24 10.66 -24.17 13.41
CA THR A 24 11.56 -23.48 12.46
C THR A 24 10.90 -23.30 11.09
N LEU A 25 10.15 -24.30 10.62
CA LEU A 25 9.37 -24.20 9.37
C LEU A 25 8.22 -23.19 9.48
N LYS A 26 7.54 -23.12 10.63
CA LYS A 26 6.50 -22.10 10.89
C LYS A 26 7.09 -20.69 10.94
N ASN A 27 8.25 -20.54 11.57
CA ASN A 27 8.94 -19.25 11.66
C ASN A 27 9.53 -18.80 10.31
N GLN A 28 9.99 -19.74 9.47
CA GLN A 28 10.40 -19.46 8.09
C GLN A 28 9.21 -19.11 7.19
N ALA A 29 8.07 -19.77 7.34
CA ALA A 29 6.86 -19.41 6.60
C ALA A 29 6.32 -18.03 7.01
N SER A 30 6.33 -17.68 8.30
CA SER A 30 5.93 -16.34 8.74
C SER A 30 6.92 -15.27 8.27
N THR A 31 8.23 -15.53 8.30
CA THR A 31 9.22 -14.58 7.75
C THR A 31 9.14 -14.47 6.24
N LEU A 32 8.80 -15.53 5.50
CA LEU A 32 8.57 -15.47 4.05
C LEU A 32 7.28 -14.74 3.72
N LEU A 33 6.22 -14.91 4.50
CA LEU A 33 4.97 -14.15 4.37
C LEU A 33 5.19 -12.68 4.75
N ASP A 34 5.97 -12.39 5.78
CA ASP A 34 6.38 -11.05 6.17
C ASP A 34 7.33 -10.44 5.13
N GLN A 35 8.21 -11.22 4.50
CA GLN A 35 9.06 -10.79 3.39
C GLN A 35 8.25 -10.57 2.10
N LEU A 36 7.21 -11.36 1.84
CA LEU A 36 6.27 -11.14 0.74
C LEU A 36 5.42 -9.87 0.99
N ASN A 37 4.95 -9.67 2.23
CA ASN A 37 4.26 -8.45 2.65
C ASN A 37 5.18 -7.21 2.66
N SER A 38 6.48 -7.41 2.93
CA SER A 38 7.51 -6.36 2.97
C SER A 38 8.07 -6.00 1.58
N GLN A 39 8.06 -6.94 0.62
CA GLN A 39 8.55 -6.69 -0.75
C GLN A 39 7.57 -5.91 -1.63
N LYS A 40 6.27 -5.91 -1.32
CA LYS A 40 5.28 -5.01 -1.94
C LYS A 40 4.23 -4.64 -0.90
N MET A 41 4.52 -3.63 -0.10
CA MET A 41 3.46 -3.02 0.71
C MET A 41 2.38 -2.49 -0.24
N ASP A 42 1.19 -3.10 -0.19
CA ASP A 42 0.05 -2.71 -1.01
C ASP A 42 -0.23 -1.21 -0.83
N VAL A 43 -0.32 -0.50 -1.96
CA VAL A 43 -0.53 0.95 -1.98
C VAL A 43 -1.80 1.36 -1.24
N ILE A 44 -2.86 0.55 -1.29
CA ILE A 44 -4.13 0.82 -0.60
C ILE A 44 -3.97 0.65 0.90
N LEU A 45 -3.29 -0.42 1.35
CA LEU A 45 -3.03 -0.63 2.77
C LEU A 45 -2.10 0.44 3.35
N PHE A 46 -1.11 0.89 2.56
CA PHE A 46 -0.25 2.02 2.91
C PHE A 46 -1.07 3.28 3.20
N TRP A 47 -1.90 3.71 2.24
CA TRP A 47 -2.66 4.94 2.38
C TRP A 47 -3.79 4.81 3.41
N ASN A 48 -4.33 3.62 3.64
CA ASN A 48 -5.22 3.36 4.77
C ASN A 48 -4.52 3.58 6.12
N ALA A 49 -3.28 3.11 6.27
CA ALA A 49 -2.50 3.34 7.49
C ALA A 49 -2.20 4.84 7.70
N VAL A 50 -1.86 5.57 6.63
CA VAL A 50 -1.64 7.03 6.67
C VAL A 50 -2.92 7.76 7.08
N LEU A 51 -4.06 7.39 6.49
CA LEU A 51 -5.37 7.94 6.84
C LEU A 51 -5.76 7.64 8.31
N MET A 52 -5.53 6.42 8.80
CA MET A 52 -5.80 6.08 10.20
C MET A 52 -4.96 6.92 11.17
N ARG A 53 -3.69 7.15 10.84
CA ARG A 53 -2.83 8.05 11.60
C ARG A 53 -3.34 9.49 11.54
N ALA A 54 -3.75 9.97 10.37
CA ALA A 54 -4.28 11.32 10.22
C ALA A 54 -5.57 11.53 11.03
N GLY A 55 -6.47 10.55 11.00
CA GLY A 55 -7.68 10.55 11.81
C GLY A 55 -7.37 10.57 13.30
N ALA A 56 -6.38 9.79 13.76
CA ALA A 56 -5.96 9.81 15.17
C ALA A 56 -5.35 11.16 15.59
N ASN A 57 -4.45 11.71 14.78
CA ASN A 57 -3.82 13.01 15.03
C ASN A 57 -4.84 14.15 15.13
N ASP A 58 -5.94 14.07 14.37
CA ASP A 58 -6.97 15.11 14.34
C ASP A 58 -7.69 15.28 15.70
N TYR A 59 -7.65 14.25 16.55
CA TYR A 59 -8.18 14.28 17.92
C TYR A 59 -7.10 14.48 18.99
N ASP A 60 -5.82 14.59 18.60
CA ASP A 60 -4.72 14.88 19.50
C ASP A 60 -4.40 16.38 19.45
N THR A 61 -4.80 17.10 20.50
CA THR A 61 -4.59 18.55 20.60
C THR A 61 -3.12 18.97 20.70
N SER A 62 -2.20 18.03 20.96
CA SER A 62 -0.76 18.29 20.91
C SER A 62 -0.20 18.28 19.49
N ILE A 63 -0.93 17.72 18.52
CA ILE A 63 -0.54 17.63 17.10
C ILE A 63 -1.37 18.60 16.27
N VAL A 64 -2.69 18.60 16.45
CA VAL A 64 -3.66 19.42 15.72
C VAL A 64 -4.45 20.28 16.70
N ALA A 65 -4.22 21.60 16.69
CA ALA A 65 -4.87 22.51 17.63
C ALA A 65 -6.39 22.63 17.42
N THR A 66 -6.87 22.46 16.18
CA THR A 66 -8.29 22.44 15.83
C THR A 66 -8.52 21.35 14.80
N PRO A 67 -9.36 20.34 15.08
CA PRO A 67 -9.57 19.22 14.17
C PRO A 67 -10.08 19.68 12.80
N ASP A 68 -9.47 19.19 11.73
CA ASP A 68 -9.90 19.45 10.36
C ASP A 68 -11.24 18.72 10.06
N GLN A 69 -11.46 17.54 10.66
CA GLN A 69 -12.65 16.70 10.49
C GLN A 69 -13.33 16.38 11.84
N ALA A 70 -13.77 17.42 12.55
CA ALA A 70 -14.35 17.33 13.89
C ALA A 70 -15.60 16.43 14.03
N GLY A 71 -15.43 15.29 14.70
CA GLY A 71 -16.52 14.40 15.11
C GLY A 71 -16.69 13.18 14.21
N PRO A 72 -17.50 12.20 14.66
CA PRO A 72 -17.61 10.90 13.99
C PRO A 72 -18.16 11.01 12.57
N THR A 73 -19.13 11.90 12.33
CA THR A 73 -19.77 12.03 11.01
C THR A 73 -18.84 12.58 9.94
N THR A 74 -18.10 13.66 10.24
CA THR A 74 -17.15 14.29 9.32
C THR A 74 -15.95 13.39 9.09
N THR A 75 -15.43 12.75 10.14
CA THR A 75 -14.36 11.76 10.02
C THR A 75 -14.81 10.60 9.11
N SER A 76 -15.95 9.96 9.38
CA SER A 76 -16.44 8.87 8.50
C SER A 76 -16.65 9.32 7.05
N ARG A 77 -17.12 10.56 6.83
CA ARG A 77 -17.23 11.14 5.49
C ARG A 77 -15.86 11.30 4.82
N ALA A 78 -14.86 11.81 5.54
CA ALA A 78 -13.51 11.98 5.01
C ALA A 78 -12.90 10.63 4.60
N PHE A 79 -13.07 9.61 5.43
CA PHE A 79 -12.65 8.24 5.11
C PHE A 79 -13.30 7.70 3.84
N ALA A 80 -14.62 7.87 3.71
CA ALA A 80 -15.34 7.42 2.52
C ALA A 80 -14.85 8.11 1.24
N ILE A 81 -14.57 9.42 1.29
CA ILE A 81 -14.07 10.18 0.14
C ILE A 81 -12.68 9.69 -0.27
N ILE A 82 -11.78 9.45 0.68
CA ILE A 82 -10.41 9.01 0.39
C ILE A 82 -10.41 7.59 -0.19
N HIS A 83 -11.17 6.67 0.39
CA HIS A 83 -11.31 5.33 -0.18
C HIS A 83 -11.97 5.35 -1.57
N GLY A 84 -12.97 6.20 -1.78
CA GLY A 84 -13.57 6.41 -3.11
C GLY A 84 -12.56 6.92 -4.14
N ALA A 85 -11.69 7.87 -3.76
CA ALA A 85 -10.65 8.40 -4.63
C ALA A 85 -9.60 7.33 -5.00
N MET A 86 -9.16 6.51 -4.02
CA MET A 86 -8.23 5.41 -4.28
C MET A 86 -8.86 4.32 -5.17
N TYR A 87 -10.12 3.99 -4.91
CA TYR A 87 -10.89 3.04 -5.72
C TYR A 87 -10.99 3.51 -7.18
N GLU A 88 -11.38 4.77 -7.40
CA GLU A 88 -11.50 5.32 -8.76
C GLU A 88 -10.15 5.34 -9.47
N ALA A 89 -9.06 5.69 -8.75
CA ALA A 89 -7.72 5.69 -9.31
C ALA A 89 -7.32 4.30 -9.82
N MET A 90 -7.60 3.23 -9.06
CA MET A 90 -7.30 1.86 -9.48
C MET A 90 -8.25 1.36 -10.57
N ASN A 91 -9.55 1.59 -10.42
CA ASN A 91 -10.56 1.15 -11.40
C ASN A 91 -10.42 1.87 -12.75
N ALA A 92 -9.81 3.06 -12.81
CA ALA A 92 -9.48 3.74 -14.06
C ALA A 92 -8.52 2.93 -14.96
N PHE A 93 -7.63 2.11 -14.35
CA PHE A 93 -6.71 1.22 -15.06
C PHE A 93 -7.31 -0.15 -15.35
N GLU A 94 -8.01 -0.75 -14.38
CA GLU A 94 -8.58 -2.10 -14.54
C GLU A 94 -9.81 -2.11 -15.44
N ARG A 95 -10.71 -1.13 -15.22
CA ARG A 95 -12.01 -0.95 -15.87
C ARG A 95 -12.92 -2.17 -15.76
N THR A 96 -12.83 -2.88 -14.64
CA THR A 96 -13.67 -4.07 -14.34
C THR A 96 -15.01 -3.65 -13.75
N TYR A 97 -15.06 -2.56 -12.98
CA TYR A 97 -16.24 -2.13 -12.27
C TYR A 97 -16.79 -0.79 -12.80
N LYS A 98 -18.05 -0.48 -12.47
CA LYS A 98 -18.66 0.81 -12.80
C LYS A 98 -17.92 1.93 -12.05
N PRO A 99 -17.58 3.03 -12.72
CA PRO A 99 -16.92 4.17 -12.07
C PRO A 99 -17.92 4.88 -11.15
N LEU A 100 -17.42 5.44 -10.06
CA LEU A 100 -18.20 6.24 -9.11
C LEU A 100 -18.52 7.63 -9.66
N PHE A 101 -17.58 8.28 -10.35
CA PHE A 101 -17.77 9.66 -10.84
C PHE A 101 -17.74 9.77 -12.36
N ASN A 102 -16.72 9.20 -13.02
CA ASN A 102 -16.59 9.01 -14.48
C ASN A 102 -15.22 8.39 -14.78
N PHE A 103 -15.08 7.66 -15.90
CA PHE A 103 -13.78 7.11 -16.27
C PHE A 103 -12.79 8.23 -16.65
N ILE A 104 -11.71 8.33 -15.88
CA ILE A 104 -10.49 9.01 -16.31
C ILE A 104 -9.78 8.08 -17.30
N ASN A 105 -9.39 8.59 -18.46
CA ASN A 105 -8.84 7.76 -19.53
C ASN A 105 -7.37 7.38 -19.26
N MET A 106 -7.15 6.39 -18.38
CA MET A 106 -5.83 5.82 -18.08
C MET A 106 -5.52 4.61 -18.98
N PRO A 107 -4.23 4.29 -19.26
CA PRO A 107 -3.87 3.08 -19.98
C PRO A 107 -4.42 1.85 -19.27
N LYS A 108 -5.18 1.01 -19.99
CA LYS A 108 -5.73 -0.21 -19.40
C LYS A 108 -4.59 -1.19 -19.10
N THR A 109 -4.55 -1.75 -17.88
CA THR A 109 -3.61 -2.82 -17.50
C THR A 109 -4.35 -3.94 -16.78
N ASN A 110 -3.91 -5.18 -17.01
CA ASN A 110 -4.37 -6.36 -16.29
C ASN A 110 -3.54 -6.64 -15.03
N ASP A 111 -2.33 -6.10 -14.96
CA ASP A 111 -1.53 -6.09 -13.74
C ASP A 111 -1.75 -4.74 -13.03
N VAL A 112 -2.69 -4.70 -12.09
CA VAL A 112 -2.98 -3.50 -11.29
C VAL A 112 -2.28 -3.50 -9.94
N LEU A 113 -2.03 -4.68 -9.39
CA LEU A 113 -1.45 -4.85 -8.04
C LEU A 113 0.07 -4.67 -8.04
N SER A 114 0.71 -4.88 -9.18
CA SER A 114 2.18 -4.86 -9.29
C SER A 114 2.71 -3.76 -10.20
N ASN A 115 1.84 -2.91 -10.76
CA ASN A 115 2.21 -1.91 -11.74
C ASN A 115 2.55 -0.55 -11.07
N PRO A 116 3.78 -0.05 -11.22
CA PRO A 116 4.21 1.21 -10.62
C PRO A 116 3.39 2.43 -11.03
N ALA A 117 2.82 2.44 -12.24
CA ALA A 117 1.96 3.52 -12.71
C ALA A 117 0.62 3.55 -11.96
N VAL A 118 0.06 2.38 -11.65
CA VAL A 118 -1.17 2.25 -10.84
C VAL A 118 -0.89 2.72 -9.42
N GLU A 119 0.22 2.29 -8.84
CA GLU A 119 0.62 2.69 -7.48
C GLU A 119 0.87 4.20 -7.38
N ALA A 120 1.52 4.79 -8.40
CA ALA A 120 1.73 6.23 -8.47
C ALA A 120 0.40 7.00 -8.60
N ALA A 121 -0.55 6.49 -9.39
CA ALA A 121 -1.86 7.12 -9.57
C ALA A 121 -2.71 7.05 -8.28
N VAL A 122 -2.76 5.89 -7.63
CA VAL A 122 -3.44 5.73 -6.33
C VAL A 122 -2.80 6.64 -5.28
N THR A 123 -1.47 6.70 -5.26
CA THR A 123 -0.72 7.59 -4.37
C THR A 123 -1.05 9.05 -4.60
N ALA A 124 -1.11 9.50 -5.85
CA ALA A 124 -1.49 10.87 -6.18
C ALA A 124 -2.92 11.19 -5.74
N ALA A 125 -3.87 10.28 -5.99
CA ALA A 125 -5.27 10.46 -5.60
C ALA A 125 -5.46 10.52 -4.08
N ALA A 126 -4.83 9.59 -3.34
CA ALA A 126 -4.87 9.57 -1.89
C ALA A 126 -4.25 10.84 -1.30
N TYR A 127 -3.06 11.22 -1.75
CA TYR A 127 -2.34 12.41 -1.32
C TYR A 127 -3.17 13.69 -1.51
N GLN A 128 -3.68 13.92 -2.72
CA GLN A 128 -4.46 15.13 -3.02
C GLN A 128 -5.72 15.22 -2.16
N THR A 129 -6.41 14.10 -1.97
CA THR A 129 -7.62 14.05 -1.17
C THR A 129 -7.32 14.29 0.31
N LEU A 130 -6.26 13.67 0.84
CA LEU A 130 -5.82 13.86 2.22
C LEU A 130 -5.40 15.31 2.49
N VAL A 131 -4.59 15.92 1.62
CA VAL A 131 -4.20 17.34 1.76
C VAL A 131 -5.42 18.27 1.70
N SER A 132 -6.43 17.94 0.90
CA SER A 132 -7.66 18.72 0.83
C SER A 132 -8.56 18.58 2.06
N LEU A 133 -8.58 17.41 2.71
CA LEU A 133 -9.47 17.13 3.85
C LEU A 133 -8.82 17.36 5.21
N TYR A 134 -7.50 17.19 5.30
CA TYR A 134 -6.68 17.34 6.51
C TYR A 134 -5.51 18.31 6.26
N PRO A 135 -5.77 19.57 5.86
CA PRO A 135 -4.73 20.51 5.46
C PRO A 135 -3.68 20.77 6.56
N THR A 136 -4.06 20.69 7.83
CA THR A 136 -3.15 20.92 8.97
C THR A 136 -2.04 19.87 9.03
N GLN A 137 -2.27 18.70 8.42
CA GLN A 137 -1.36 17.56 8.44
C GLN A 137 -0.58 17.39 7.13
N LYS A 138 -0.51 18.41 6.27
CA LYS A 138 0.14 18.33 4.95
C LYS A 138 1.56 17.75 4.99
N THR A 139 2.38 18.13 5.97
CA THR A 139 3.76 17.64 6.12
C THR A 139 3.82 16.12 6.25
N LEU A 140 2.90 15.52 7.01
CA LEU A 140 2.78 14.06 7.16
C LEU A 140 2.53 13.39 5.79
N PHE A 141 1.70 14.01 4.95
CA PHE A 141 1.35 13.46 3.64
C PHE A 141 2.46 13.65 2.60
N ASP A 142 3.19 14.76 2.66
CA ASP A 142 4.36 15.00 1.81
C ASP A 142 5.45 13.95 2.09
N GLU A 143 5.70 13.64 3.36
CA GLU A 143 6.63 12.59 3.79
C GLU A 143 6.16 11.19 3.36
N ALA A 144 4.88 10.88 3.54
CA ALA A 144 4.31 9.60 3.13
C ALA A 144 4.40 9.39 1.61
N GLN A 145 4.05 10.40 0.81
CA GLN A 145 4.10 10.34 -0.65
C GLN A 145 5.53 10.16 -1.16
N SER A 146 6.47 11.00 -0.68
CA SER A 146 7.87 10.92 -1.08
C SER A 146 8.51 9.60 -0.65
N GLY A 147 8.26 9.17 0.59
CA GLY A 147 8.72 7.89 1.12
C GLY A 147 8.24 6.71 0.28
N PHE A 148 6.93 6.64 -0.01
CA PHE A 148 6.36 5.56 -0.83
C PHE A 148 6.97 5.53 -2.23
N LEU A 149 6.98 6.65 -2.95
CA LEU A 149 7.49 6.70 -4.33
C LEU A 149 8.99 6.41 -4.43
N ASN A 150 9.78 6.83 -3.44
CA ASN A 150 11.22 6.57 -3.43
C ASN A 150 11.55 5.08 -3.29
N THR A 151 10.72 4.30 -2.57
CA THR A 151 10.91 2.84 -2.49
C THR A 151 10.66 2.12 -3.82
N ARG A 152 9.89 2.72 -4.74
CA ARG A 152 9.48 2.11 -6.02
C ARG A 152 10.31 2.55 -7.22
N LYS A 153 11.17 3.58 -7.08
CA LYS A 153 12.05 4.11 -8.14
C LYS A 153 13.32 3.29 -8.39
N LYS A 154 13.54 2.17 -7.68
CA LYS A 154 14.64 1.26 -7.98
C LYS A 154 14.22 0.38 -9.15
N ASP A 155 14.58 0.80 -10.37
CA ASP A 155 15.04 -0.01 -11.51
C ASP A 155 15.11 0.87 -12.78
#